data_AF-A0A7C7V8N2-F1
#
_entry.id   AF-A0A7C7V8N2-F1
#
_cell.length_a   1.000
_cell.length_b   1.000
_cell.length_c   1.000
_cell.angle_alpha   90.00
_cell.angle_beta   90.00
_cell.angle_gamma   90.00
#
_symmetry.space_group_name_H-M   'P 1'
#
loop_
_entity.id
_entity.type
_entity.pdbx_description
1 polymer ?
#
loop_
_entity_poly.entity_id
_entity_poly.type
_entity_poly.pdbx_seq_one_letter_code
_entity_poly.pdbx_strand_id
1 'polypeptide(L)' 'MSLANPSDFYVGGTPHGGHLDGTIDFLRIAQGTLADARTTIEELYQWQFNGPFLRDFCGRKPVGKRDSGAVECTFD' A
#
# COMPACT_ATOMS: atom_id res chain seq x y z
N MET A 1 -8.01 -19.00 -12.00
CA MET A 1 -7.42 -20.03 -11.11
C MET A 1 -7.50 -19.48 -9.69
N SER A 2 -8.12 -20.20 -8.75
CA SER A 2 -8.25 -19.76 -7.35
C SER A 2 -7.44 -20.72 -6.48
N LEU A 3 -6.50 -20.20 -5.70
CA LEU A 3 -5.78 -20.99 -4.68
C LEU A 3 -6.62 -20.97 -3.40
N ALA A 4 -7.25 -22.09 -3.06
CA ALA A 4 -7.98 -22.24 -1.80
C ALA A 4 -7.07 -22.89 -0.76
N ASN A 5 -6.60 -22.10 0.21
CA ASN A 5 -5.87 -22.59 1.37
C ASN A 5 -6.60 -22.11 2.64
N PRO A 6 -7.19 -23.02 3.44
CA PRO A 6 -7.90 -22.66 4.66
C PRO A 6 -6.97 -22.42 5.87
N SER A 7 -5.67 -22.63 5.70
CA SER A 7 -4.69 -22.51 6.78
C SER A 7 -4.39 -21.05 7.11
N ASP A 8 -3.98 -20.79 8.34
CA ASP A 8 -3.59 -19.47 8.79
C ASP A 8 -2.35 -18.94 8.05
N PHE A 9 -2.37 -17.66 7.73
CA PHE A 9 -1.23 -16.93 7.15
C PHE A 9 -0.63 -16.01 8.21
N TYR A 10 0.48 -16.44 8.80
CA TYR A 10 1.19 -15.65 9.80
C TYR A 10 2.25 -14.74 9.16
N VAL A 11 2.31 -13.49 9.61
CA VAL A 11 3.25 -12.47 9.15
C VAL A 11 3.99 -11.91 10.36
N GLY A 12 5.31 -11.79 10.28
CA GLY A 12 6.10 -11.22 11.37
C GLY A 12 6.21 -12.11 12.61
N GLY A 13 5.75 -13.36 12.54
CA GLY A 13 5.97 -14.36 13.58
C GLY A 13 5.05 -15.57 13.46
N THR A 14 4.95 -16.36 14.52
CA THR A 14 4.03 -17.50 14.63
C THR A 14 3.39 -17.58 16.02
N PRO A 15 2.30 -18.35 16.20
CA PRO A 15 1.73 -18.60 17.52
C PRO A 15 2.69 -19.29 18.51
N HIS A 16 3.73 -19.96 18.00
CA HIS A 16 4.73 -20.66 18.81
C HIS A 16 5.99 -19.83 19.07
N GLY A 17 5.97 -18.53 18.72
CA GLY A 17 7.09 -17.63 18.86
C GLY A 17 7.84 -17.40 17.54
N GLY A 18 9.04 -16.83 17.67
CA GLY A 18 9.75 -16.20 16.55
C GLY A 18 9.00 -14.95 16.11
N HIS A 19 9.56 -13.78 16.37
CA HIS A 19 8.96 -12.51 15.96
C HIS A 19 9.95 -11.74 15.11
N LEU A 20 9.43 -11.00 14.14
CA LEU A 20 10.22 -10.01 13.42
C LEU A 20 10.62 -8.92 14.40
N ASP A 21 11.93 -8.73 14.58
CA ASP A 21 12.50 -7.57 15.26
C ASP A 21 12.77 -6.47 14.22
N GLY A 22 11.71 -5.78 13.82
CA GLY A 22 11.76 -4.77 12.76
C GLY A 22 10.37 -4.36 12.27
N THR A 23 10.34 -3.50 11.25
CA THR A 23 9.11 -2.91 10.72
C THR A 23 8.75 -3.51 9.37
N ILE A 24 7.47 -3.84 9.19
CA ILE A 24 6.88 -4.09 7.88
C ILE A 24 6.13 -2.82 7.48
N ASP A 25 6.72 -2.03 6.59
CA ASP A 25 6.08 -0.81 6.08
C ASP A 25 4.94 -1.12 5.10
N PHE A 26 5.09 -2.18 4.29
CA PHE A 26 4.07 -2.56 3.33
C PHE A 26 4.10 -4.06 3.00
N LEU A 27 2.93 -4.70 3.01
CA LEU A 27 2.72 -6.06 2.54
C LEU A 27 1.45 -6.10 1.68
N ARG A 28 1.51 -6.76 0.52
CA ARG A 28 0.35 -6.97 -0.35
C ARG A 28 0.15 -8.45 -0.60
N ILE A 29 -1.09 -8.90 -0.43
CA ILE A 29 -1.52 -10.27 -0.73
C ILE A 29 -2.59 -10.15 -1.81
N ALA A 30 -2.47 -10.97 -2.85
CA ALA A 30 -3.42 -11.02 -3.96
C ALA A 30 -3.82 -12.48 -4.24
N GLN A 31 -5.06 -12.68 -4.66
CA GLN A 31 -5.58 -14.00 -5.04
C GLN A 31 -5.29 -14.37 -6.51
N GLY A 32 -4.65 -13.47 -7.27
CA GLY A 32 -4.38 -13.62 -8.70
C GLY A 32 -3.03 -13.05 -9.08
N THR A 33 -2.69 -13.14 -10.36
CA THR A 33 -1.42 -12.65 -10.89
C THR A 33 -1.45 -11.15 -11.19
N LEU A 34 -0.27 -10.54 -11.35
CA LEU A 34 -0.16 -9.16 -11.84
C LEU A 34 -0.79 -8.99 -13.23
N ALA A 35 -0.69 -10.02 -14.08
CA ALA A 35 -1.32 -10.04 -15.40
C ALA A 35 -2.86 -10.02 -15.30
N ASP A 36 -3.45 -10.79 -14.38
CA ASP A 36 -4.89 -10.78 -14.15
C ASP A 36 -5.38 -9.42 -13.68
N ALA A 37 -4.60 -8.77 -12.80
CA ALA A 37 -4.85 -7.42 -12.32
C ALA A 37 -4.49 -6.32 -13.34
N ARG A 38 -3.92 -6.69 -14.50
CA ARG A 38 -3.41 -5.79 -15.53
C ARG A 38 -2.50 -4.69 -14.97
N THR A 39 -1.57 -5.10 -14.11
CA THR A 39 -0.63 -4.18 -13.48
C THR A 39 0.80 -4.72 -13.47
N THR A 40 1.79 -3.91 -13.09
CA THR A 40 3.18 -4.33 -12.89
C THR A 40 3.66 -4.01 -11.48
N ILE A 41 4.81 -4.58 -11.09
CA ILE A 41 5.43 -4.27 -9.80
C ILE A 41 5.74 -2.77 -9.70
N GLU A 42 6.28 -2.20 -10.77
CA GLU A 42 6.65 -0.78 -10.85
C GLU A 42 5.43 0.12 -10.63
N GLU A 43 4.28 -0.22 -11.22
CA GLU A 43 3.03 0.48 -10.97
C GLU A 43 2.61 0.36 -9.51
N LEU A 44 2.67 -0.84 -8.91
CA LEU A 44 2.35 -1.00 -7.49
C LEU A 44 3.26 -0.15 -6.59
N TYR A 45 4.55 -0.03 -6.93
CA TYR A 45 5.50 0.86 -6.23
C TYR A 45 5.17 2.34 -6.44
N GLN A 46 4.84 2.75 -7.67
CA GLN A 46 4.41 4.13 -7.94
C GLN A 46 3.14 4.47 -7.15
N TRP A 47 2.19 3.54 -7.09
CA TRP A 47 1.00 3.72 -6.27
C TRP A 47 1.34 3.82 -4.78
N GLN A 48 2.26 3.00 -4.27
CA GLN A 48 2.61 3.01 -2.85
C GLN A 48 3.35 4.28 -2.42
N PHE A 49 4.29 4.78 -3.22
CA PHE A 49 5.22 5.82 -2.81
C PHE A 49 5.06 7.16 -3.55
N ASN A 50 4.23 7.19 -4.59
CA ASN A 50 3.91 8.39 -5.37
C ASN A 50 2.43 8.42 -5.79
N GLY A 51 1.57 7.73 -5.02
CA GLY A 51 0.15 7.64 -5.30
C GLY A 51 -0.59 8.95 -5.04
N PRO A 52 -1.82 9.09 -5.57
CA PRO A 52 -2.62 10.31 -5.47
C PRO A 52 -2.98 10.68 -4.02
N PHE A 53 -2.95 9.73 -3.08
CA PHE A 53 -3.19 10.02 -1.67
C PHE A 53 -2.07 10.88 -1.03
N LEU A 54 -0.86 10.89 -1.61
CA LEU A 54 0.26 11.69 -1.13
C LEU A 54 0.22 13.15 -1.62
N ARG A 55 -0.68 13.48 -2.55
CA ARG A 55 -0.76 14.79 -3.21
C ARG A 55 -2.18 15.32 -3.28
N ASP A 56 -2.34 16.62 -3.50
CA ASP A 56 -3.64 17.18 -3.89
C ASP A 56 -3.94 16.94 -5.38
N PHE A 57 -5.15 17.31 -5.81
CA PHE A 57 -5.53 17.23 -7.23
C PHE A 57 -4.65 18.09 -8.17
N CYS A 58 -3.86 19.02 -7.63
CA CYS A 58 -2.90 19.84 -8.36
C CYS A 58 -1.46 19.28 -8.28
N GLY A 59 -1.24 18.12 -7.65
CA GLY A 59 0.08 17.48 -7.51
C GLY A 59 0.95 18.00 -6.36
N ARG A 60 0.44 18.92 -5.55
CA ARG A 60 1.16 19.53 -4.41
C ARG A 60 1.16 18.58 -3.21
N LYS A 61 2.20 18.68 -2.38
CA LYS A 61 2.27 17.93 -1.12
C LYS A 61 1.38 18.61 -0.06
N PRO A 62 0.73 17.85 0.83
CA PRO A 62 -0.05 18.41 1.93
C PRO A 62 0.76 19.34 2.82
N VAL A 63 0.14 20.42 3.30
CA VAL A 63 0.59 21.18 4.48
C VAL A 63 -0.34 20.90 5.65
N GLY A 64 0.13 20.13 6.63
CA GLY A 64 -0.68 19.75 7.80
C GLY A 64 -1.71 18.65 7.52
N LYS A 65 -2.80 18.62 8.30
CA LYS A 65 -3.84 17.58 8.24
C LYS A 65 -4.89 17.95 7.17
N ARG A 66 -5.15 17.04 6.24
CA ARG A 66 -6.21 17.18 5.21
C ARG A 66 -6.80 15.83 4.82
N ASP A 67 -7.89 15.88 4.07
CA ASP A 67 -8.42 14.72 3.35
C ASP A 67 -7.59 14.43 2.09
N SER A 68 -7.43 13.15 1.75
CA SER A 68 -6.71 12.72 0.54
C SER A 68 -7.30 13.35 -0.71
N GLY A 69 -6.45 13.95 -1.55
CA GLY A 69 -6.88 14.64 -2.77
C GLY A 69 -7.41 16.07 -2.58
N ALA A 70 -7.68 16.54 -1.36
CA ALA A 70 -8.14 17.92 -1.13
C ALA A 70 -7.13 18.95 -1.66
N VAL A 71 -7.61 19.95 -2.43
CA VAL A 71 -6.80 21.03 -3.02
C VAL A 71 -6.13 21.85 -1.92
N GLU A 72 -4.83 22.07 -2.03
CA GLU A 72 -4.08 22.88 -1.07
C GLU A 72 -4.43 24.37 -1.26
N CYS A 73 -4.91 25.02 -0.20
CA CYS A 73 -5.15 26.47 -0.19
C CYS A 73 -3.87 27.20 0.21
N THR A 74 -3.05 27.57 -0.77
CA THR A 74 -1.93 28.49 -0.55
C THR A 74 -2.49 29.91 -0.49
N PHE A 75 -2.53 30.51 0.70
CA PHE A 75 -2.67 31.96 0.83
C PHE A 75 -1.26 32.56 0.72
N ASP A 76 -0.96 33.22 -0.40
CA ASP A 76 0.22 34.08 -0.54
C ASP A 76 0.00 35.43 0.15
#